data_AF-A0A9D6SFC1-F1
#
_entry.id   AF-A0A9D6SFC1-F1
#
_cell.length_a   1.000
_cell.length_b   1.000
_cell.length_c   1.000
_cell.angle_alpha   90.00
_cell.angle_beta   90.00
_cell.angle_gamma   90.00
#
_symmetry.space_group_name_H-M   'P 1'
#
loop_
_entity.id
_entity.type
_entity.pdbx_description
1 polymer ?
#
loop_
_entity_poly.entity_id
_entity_poly.type
_entity_poly.pdbx_seq_one_letter_code
_entity_poly.pdbx_strand_id
1 'polypeptide(L)'
;MRYREEPEPSIQLQVKLKSPFTGDQSSAAASLLGDGRIQLDLYDFSDEAQSSMGNDVAWFWRIEAVHKPRLIEMLEERTGAPIRDDQALLEAFAQQFPHVHAIRDWLKEKSIPYEEIFDSWA
;
A
#
# COMPACT_ATOMS: atom_id res chain seq x y z
N MET A 1 25.27 -8.84 18.06
CA MET A 1 24.84 -9.04 16.65
C MET A 1 24.29 -7.71 16.16
N ARG A 2 24.96 -7.07 15.20
CA ARG A 2 24.37 -5.91 14.51
C ARG A 2 23.45 -6.49 13.43
N TYR A 3 22.15 -6.25 13.54
CA TYR A 3 21.26 -6.44 12.40
C TYR A 3 21.81 -5.53 11.30
N ARG A 4 22.25 -6.09 10.17
CA ARG A 4 22.39 -5.30 8.95
C ARG A 4 20.96 -4.98 8.55
N GLU A 5 20.52 -3.76 8.80
CA GLU A 5 19.38 -3.21 8.07
C GLU A 5 19.77 -3.26 6.60
N GLU A 6 19.15 -4.17 5.86
CA GLU A 6 19.23 -4.10 4.41
C GLU A 6 18.62 -2.75 4.00
N PRO A 7 19.27 -2.00 3.11
CA PRO A 7 18.75 -0.70 2.71
C PRO A 7 17.34 -0.89 2.15
N GLU A 8 16.40 -0.05 2.61
CA GLU A 8 15.03 -0.05 2.10
C GLU A 8 15.07 0.05 0.56
N PRO A 9 14.35 -0.82 -0.16
CA PRO A 9 14.36 -0.80 -1.61
C PRO A 9 13.78 0.53 -2.12
N SER A 10 14.43 1.14 -3.10
CA SER A 10 13.97 2.39 -3.70
C SER A 10 12.62 2.22 -4.37
N ILE A 11 11.74 3.23 -4.27
CA ILE A 11 10.49 3.28 -5.02
C ILE A 11 10.78 3.47 -6.51
N GLN A 12 10.25 2.59 -7.35
CA GLN A 12 10.35 2.67 -8.82
C GLN A 12 9.12 3.32 -9.47
N LEU A 13 7.93 2.98 -8.99
CA LEU A 13 6.65 3.53 -9.46
C LEU A 13 5.76 3.82 -8.26
N GLN A 14 4.92 4.85 -8.37
CA GLN A 14 3.97 5.21 -7.33
C GLN A 14 2.70 5.79 -7.93
N VAL A 15 1.56 5.40 -7.37
CA VAL A 15 0.24 5.93 -7.68
C VAL A 15 -0.43 6.38 -6.38
N LYS A 16 -1.02 7.58 -6.40
CA LYS A 16 -1.79 8.11 -5.27
C LYS A 16 -3.06 7.29 -5.07
N LEU A 17 -3.31 6.89 -3.83
CA LEU A 17 -4.55 6.27 -3.41
C LEU A 17 -5.43 7.28 -2.65
N LYS A 18 -6.70 6.92 -2.49
CA LYS A 18 -7.59 7.62 -1.57
C LYS A 18 -7.26 7.21 -0.13
N SER A 19 -7.23 8.19 0.76
CA SER A 19 -7.15 7.97 2.20
C SER A 19 -8.52 7.55 2.75
N PRO A 20 -8.58 6.68 3.78
CA PRO A 20 -9.81 6.40 4.51
C PRO A 20 -10.26 7.57 5.39
N PHE A 21 -9.38 8.51 5.71
CA PHE A 21 -9.69 9.66 6.55
C PHE A 21 -10.22 10.83 5.71
N THR A 22 -11.10 11.63 6.30
CA THR A 22 -11.68 12.80 5.63
C THR A 22 -10.75 14.01 5.72
N GLY A 23 -10.70 14.81 4.65
CA GLY A 23 -9.89 16.04 4.60
C GLY A 23 -8.47 15.79 4.10
N ASP A 24 -7.63 16.81 4.21
CA ASP A 24 -6.25 16.80 3.68
C ASP A 24 -5.20 16.41 4.71
N GLN A 25 -5.61 15.82 5.85
CA GLN A 25 -4.76 15.46 6.99
C GLN A 25 -4.17 14.04 6.92
N SER A 26 -4.22 13.43 5.74
CA SER A 26 -3.64 12.12 5.51
C SER A 26 -3.32 11.91 4.04
N SER A 27 -2.42 10.99 3.75
CA SER A 27 -2.07 10.62 2.38
C SER A 27 -1.91 9.11 2.26
N ALA A 28 -2.26 8.58 1.09
CA ALA A 28 -2.11 7.17 0.81
C ALA A 28 -1.54 6.96 -0.58
N ALA A 29 -0.75 5.91 -0.76
CA ALA A 29 -0.14 5.57 -2.03
C ALA A 29 0.00 4.06 -2.19
N ALA A 30 0.12 3.61 -3.44
CA ALA A 30 0.60 2.29 -3.79
C ALA A 30 1.91 2.47 -4.57
N SER A 31 2.93 1.72 -4.18
CA SER A 31 4.30 1.87 -4.68
C SER A 31 4.83 0.52 -5.15
N LEU A 32 5.52 0.48 -6.29
CA LEU A 32 6.37 -0.65 -6.69
C LEU A 32 7.79 -0.38 -6.19
N LEU A 33 8.34 -1.31 -5.43
CA LEU A 33 9.69 -1.23 -4.89
C LEU A 33 10.71 -1.83 -5.86
N GLY A 34 11.98 -1.48 -5.69
CA GLY A 34 13.08 -1.88 -6.58
C GLY A 34 13.35 -3.39 -6.67
N ASP A 35 12.86 -4.15 -5.70
CA ASP A 35 12.91 -5.60 -5.63
C ASP A 35 11.64 -6.28 -6.18
N GLY A 36 10.70 -5.50 -6.70
CA GLY A 36 9.45 -5.97 -7.29
C GLY A 36 8.32 -6.16 -6.29
N ARG A 37 8.51 -5.88 -4.99
CA ARG A 37 7.43 -5.85 -4.00
C ARG A 37 6.49 -4.69 -4.24
N ILE A 38 5.26 -4.82 -3.75
CA ILE A 38 4.27 -3.75 -3.72
C ILE A 38 4.15 -3.26 -2.28
N GLN A 39 4.19 -1.96 -2.08
CA GLN A 39 3.92 -1.32 -0.79
C GLN A 39 2.66 -0.47 -0.89
N LEU A 40 1.78 -0.62 0.09
CA LEU A 40 0.66 0.28 0.31
C LEU A 40 0.99 1.16 1.51
N ASP A 41 0.90 2.46 1.33
CA ASP A 41 1.27 3.48 2.32
C ASP A 41 0.01 4.19 2.82
N LEU A 42 -0.07 4.43 4.13
CA LEU A 42 -1.01 5.36 4.74
C LEU A 42 -0.28 6.22 5.77
N TYR A 43 -0.18 7.51 5.51
CA TYR A 43 0.33 8.50 6.45
C TYR A 43 -0.84 9.28 7.04
N ASP A 44 -0.88 9.37 8.35
CA ASP A 44 -1.82 10.18 9.12
C ASP A 44 -1.05 11.24 9.91
N PHE A 45 -1.28 12.48 9.51
CA PHE A 45 -0.69 13.69 10.09
C PHE A 45 -1.81 14.61 10.62
N SER A 46 -2.91 14.00 11.06
CA SER A 46 -4.04 14.71 11.65
C SER A 46 -3.74 15.16 13.08
N ASP A 47 -4.48 16.19 13.52
CA ASP A 47 -4.43 16.65 14.91
C ASP A 47 -4.84 15.55 15.89
N GLU A 48 -5.64 14.58 15.45
CA GLU A 48 -6.05 13.42 16.24
C GLU A 48 -4.91 12.41 16.43
N ALA A 49 -4.12 12.15 15.37
CA ALA A 49 -2.89 11.36 15.47
C ALA A 49 -1.89 12.04 16.42
N GLN A 50 -1.66 13.33 16.25
CA GLN A 50 -0.80 14.13 17.13
C GLN A 50 -1.29 14.12 18.58
N SER A 51 -2.59 14.25 18.82
CA SER A 51 -3.15 14.26 20.18
C SER A 51 -3.12 12.88 20.86
N SER A 52 -3.25 11.80 20.09
CA SER A 52 -3.36 10.44 20.63
C SER A 52 -2.02 9.72 20.72
N MET A 53 -1.14 9.92 19.73
CA MET A 53 0.15 9.25 19.58
C MET A 53 1.33 10.17 19.87
N GLY A 54 1.15 11.50 19.81
CA GLY A 54 2.19 12.50 20.07
C GLY A 54 2.97 12.94 18.84
N ASN A 55 2.66 12.41 17.66
CA ASN A 55 3.37 12.63 16.39
C ASN A 55 2.56 12.11 15.18
N ASP A 56 3.10 12.29 13.97
CA ASP A 56 2.57 11.72 12.72
C ASP A 56 2.84 10.21 12.68
N VAL A 57 1.94 9.44 12.09
CA VAL A 57 2.04 7.98 12.04
C VAL A 57 1.88 7.45 10.63
N ALA A 58 2.51 6.30 10.37
CA ALA A 58 2.40 5.63 9.08
C ALA A 58 2.12 4.13 9.23
N TRP A 59 1.32 3.61 8.30
CA TRP A 59 1.14 2.18 8.09
C TRP A 59 1.66 1.80 6.71
N PHE A 60 2.42 0.71 6.67
CA PHE A 60 2.92 0.09 5.46
C PHE A 60 2.41 -1.34 5.36
N TRP A 61 1.80 -1.69 4.23
CA TRP A 61 1.48 -3.08 3.90
C TRP A 61 2.30 -3.54 2.71
N ARG A 62 3.25 -4.45 2.95
CA ARG A 62 4.18 -4.96 1.93
C ARG A 62 3.73 -6.31 1.41
N ILE A 63 3.59 -6.41 0.10
CA ILE A 63 3.19 -7.62 -0.60
C ILE A 63 4.40 -8.14 -1.37
N GLU A 64 4.74 -9.41 -1.16
CA GLU A 64 5.85 -10.05 -1.84
C GLU A 64 5.64 -10.14 -3.36
N ALA A 65 6.73 -9.97 -4.11
CA ALA A 65 6.70 -9.95 -5.58
C ALA A 65 6.08 -11.22 -6.18
N VAL A 66 6.23 -12.36 -5.49
CA VAL A 66 5.67 -13.66 -5.88
C VAL A 66 4.13 -13.66 -5.97
N HIS A 67 3.46 -12.75 -5.27
CA HIS A 67 2.00 -12.64 -5.28
C HIS A 67 1.45 -11.75 -6.41
N LYS A 68 2.30 -11.00 -7.13
CA LYS A 68 1.87 -10.11 -8.22
C LYS A 68 1.06 -10.81 -9.32
N PRO A 69 1.45 -11.98 -9.86
CA PRO A 69 0.65 -12.63 -10.90
C PRO A 69 -0.77 -12.95 -10.43
N ARG A 70 -0.92 -13.37 -9.17
CA ARG A 70 -2.23 -13.67 -8.58
C ARG A 70 -3.06 -12.39 -8.38
N LEU A 71 -2.43 -11.29 -7.97
CA LEU A 71 -3.11 -9.98 -7.86
C LEU A 71 -3.64 -9.50 -9.21
N ILE A 72 -2.81 -9.62 -10.26
CA ILE A 72 -3.18 -9.28 -11.64
C ILE A 72 -4.42 -10.09 -12.05
N GLU A 73 -4.36 -11.42 -11.94
CA GLU A 73 -5.48 -12.30 -12.30
C GLU A 73 -6.79 -11.90 -11.60
N MET A 74 -6.77 -11.69 -10.28
CA MET A 74 -7.97 -11.33 -9.52
C MET A 74 -8.51 -9.93 -9.85
N LEU A 75 -7.63 -8.98 -10.21
CA LEU A 75 -8.05 -7.66 -10.64
C LEU A 75 -8.59 -7.66 -12.07
N GLU A 76 -8.00 -8.45 -12.96
CA GLU A 76 -8.54 -8.68 -14.31
C GLU A 76 -9.93 -9.32 -14.23
N GLU A 77 -10.13 -10.33 -13.37
CA GLU A 77 -11.45 -10.93 -13.11
C GLU A 77 -12.46 -9.90 -12.58
N ARG A 78 -12.02 -9.03 -11.67
CA ARG A 78 -12.88 -7.99 -11.07
C ARG A 78 -13.25 -6.88 -12.06
N THR A 79 -12.33 -6.49 -12.93
CA THR A 79 -12.49 -5.33 -13.82
C THR A 79 -12.97 -5.70 -15.22
N GLY A 80 -12.76 -6.95 -15.64
CA GLY A 80 -12.96 -7.38 -17.02
C GLY A 80 -11.96 -6.77 -18.01
N ALA A 81 -10.90 -6.12 -17.53
CA ALA A 81 -9.89 -5.44 -18.33
C ALA A 81 -8.49 -6.02 -18.07
N PRO A 82 -7.66 -6.19 -19.12
CA PRO A 82 -6.33 -6.74 -18.96
C PRO A 82 -5.38 -5.75 -18.28
N ILE A 83 -4.53 -6.24 -17.37
CA ILE A 83 -3.48 -5.47 -16.68
C ILE A 83 -2.13 -5.88 -17.27
N ARG A 84 -1.51 -4.96 -18.01
CA ARG A 84 -0.36 -5.27 -18.88
C ARG A 84 1.00 -4.98 -18.26
N ASP A 85 1.04 -4.12 -17.26
CA ASP A 85 2.25 -3.68 -16.60
C ASP A 85 1.98 -3.27 -15.14
N ASP A 86 3.06 -2.97 -14.42
CA ASP A 86 2.99 -2.61 -13.01
C ASP A 86 2.27 -1.28 -12.78
N GLN A 87 2.36 -0.34 -13.73
CA GLN A 87 1.63 0.92 -13.64
C GLN A 87 0.12 0.66 -13.68
N ALA A 88 -0.35 -0.16 -14.63
CA ALA A 88 -1.75 -0.55 -14.74
C ALA A 88 -2.24 -1.32 -13.50
N LEU A 89 -1.38 -2.11 -12.87
CA LEU A 89 -1.69 -2.79 -11.60
C LEU A 89 -1.94 -1.78 -10.47
N LEU A 90 -1.06 -0.80 -10.28
CA LEU A 90 -1.23 0.23 -9.24
C LEU A 90 -2.42 1.15 -9.54
N GLU A 91 -2.66 1.49 -10.80
CA GLU A 91 -3.85 2.25 -11.23
C GLU A 91 -5.15 1.47 -10.99
N ALA A 92 -5.14 0.16 -11.21
CA ALA A 92 -6.30 -0.69 -10.89
C ALA A 92 -6.63 -0.63 -9.39
N PHE A 93 -5.62 -0.60 -8.51
CA PHE A 93 -5.87 -0.36 -7.08
C PHE A 93 -6.52 0.99 -6.82
N ALA A 94 -6.02 2.06 -7.41
CA ALA A 94 -6.55 3.41 -7.22
C ALA A 94 -8.00 3.57 -7.73
N GLN A 95 -8.36 2.86 -8.79
CA GLN A 95 -9.68 2.95 -9.43
C GLN A 95 -10.72 2.03 -8.79
N GLN A 96 -10.33 0.82 -8.38
CA GLN A 96 -11.28 -0.23 -7.97
C GLN A 96 -11.61 -0.23 -6.49
N PHE A 97 -10.81 0.47 -5.68
CA PHE A 97 -10.97 0.51 -4.23
C PHE A 97 -11.28 1.93 -3.76
N PRO A 98 -12.19 2.09 -2.80
CA PRO A 98 -12.56 3.41 -2.29
C PRO A 98 -11.42 4.08 -1.51
N HIS A 99 -10.50 3.32 -0.92
CA HIS A 99 -9.33 3.79 -0.18
C HIS A 99 -8.36 2.64 0.14
N VAL A 100 -7.16 2.95 0.65
CA VAL A 100 -6.11 1.97 0.94
C VAL A 100 -6.53 0.85 1.90
N HIS A 101 -7.30 1.14 2.96
CA HIS A 101 -7.81 0.08 3.85
C HIS A 101 -8.68 -0.95 3.12
N ALA A 102 -9.44 -0.55 2.09
CA ALA A 102 -10.26 -1.49 1.33
C ALA A 102 -9.40 -2.44 0.48
N ILE A 103 -8.21 -2.01 0.06
CA ILE A 103 -7.23 -2.88 -0.59
C ILE A 103 -6.69 -3.88 0.43
N ARG A 104 -6.24 -3.42 1.61
CA ARG A 104 -5.76 -4.29 2.71
C ARG A 104 -6.80 -5.34 3.09
N ASP A 105 -8.06 -4.93 3.25
CA ASP A 105 -9.15 -5.82 3.63
C ASP A 105 -9.44 -6.84 2.53
N TRP A 106 -9.35 -6.44 1.26
CA TRP A 106 -9.46 -7.36 0.13
C TRP A 106 -8.30 -8.35 0.05
N LEU A 107 -7.05 -7.93 0.31
CA LEU A 107 -5.91 -8.85 0.39
C LEU A 107 -6.16 -9.92 1.46
N LYS A 108 -6.67 -9.51 2.63
CA LYS A 108 -7.05 -10.41 3.71
C LYS A 108 -8.17 -11.37 3.30
N GLU A 109 -9.23 -10.86 2.66
CA GLU A 109 -10.34 -11.67 2.15
C GLU A 109 -9.87 -12.73 1.14
N LYS A 110 -8.94 -12.34 0.25
CA LYS A 110 -8.36 -13.23 -0.77
C LYS A 110 -7.20 -14.07 -0.26
N SER A 111 -6.89 -14.00 1.03
CA SER A 111 -5.78 -14.71 1.66
C SER A 111 -4.42 -14.47 0.97
N ILE A 112 -4.21 -13.25 0.47
CA ILE A 112 -2.91 -12.81 -0.05
C ILE A 112 -2.07 -12.33 1.13
N PRO A 113 -0.92 -12.97 1.42
CA PRO A 113 -0.04 -12.55 2.49
C PRO A 113 0.52 -11.14 2.25
N TYR A 114 0.60 -10.38 3.34
CA TYR A 114 1.34 -9.12 3.40
C TYR A 114 1.98 -8.97 4.78
N GLU A 115 3.09 -8.26 4.83
CA GLU A 115 3.68 -7.76 6.06
C GLU A 115 3.05 -6.41 6.42
N GLU A 116 2.69 -6.20 7.68
CA GLU A 116 2.21 -4.92 8.20
C GLU A 116 3.30 -4.30 9.08
N ILE A 117 3.70 -3.08 8.76
CA ILE A 117 4.65 -2.28 9.53
C ILE A 117 3.94 -1.01 9.97
N PHE A 118 4.06 -0.69 11.26
CA PHE A 118 3.56 0.55 11.84
C PHE A 118 4.74 1.41 12.28
N ASP A 119 4.84 2.60 11.72
CA ASP A 119 5.79 3.62 12.15
C ASP A 119 5.06 4.66 12.99
N SER A 120 5.38 4.65 14.29
CA SER A 120 4.82 5.58 15.26
C SER A 120 5.65 6.85 15.40
N TRP A 121 6.52 7.20 14.44
CA TRP A 121 7.37 8.40 14.44
C TRP A 121 7.64 8.90 13.01
N ALA A 122 6.63 8.84 12.14
CA ALA A 122 6.74 9.18 10.72
C ALA A 122 7.09 10.66 10.44
#